data_AF-A0A0N4VTD0-F1
#
_entry.id   AF-A0A0N4VTD0-F1
#
_cell.length_a   1.000
_cell.length_b   1.000
_cell.length_c   1.000
_cell.angle_alpha   90.00
_cell.angle_beta   90.00
_cell.angle_gamma   90.00
#
_symmetry.space_group_name_H-M   'P 1'
#
loop_
_entity.id
_entity.type
_entity.pdbx_description
1 polymer ?
#
loop_
_entity_poly.entity_id
_entity_poly.type
_entity_poly.pdbx_seq_one_letter_code
_entity_poly.pdbx_strand_id
1 'polypeptide(L)'
;MSTVVDQLVDMGFERARAEYAYAQTGNGGLEQVMDWLISHEGEEIPATPPEDAKPGATDDKPKEAELTESTPGSYKCNDCNKLFRDENGMMFHAAKSGHENFSESTEVIAALTPEQRAQKAAELRDKIRAARALKEEQARKEEIEKERRRREEGKKMLETREKQKEMELRAIAEERRRAKQEEAAARQRVLEQIKLDREARRAKASGLPPPEASAPTQTSAPAAQSSPAPKTEYKEAMIQVVHKTHLCFHF
;
A
#
# COMPACT_ATOMS: atom_id res chain seq x y z
N MET A 1 3.45 -31.49 21.89
CA MET A 1 3.06 -30.74 20.67
C MET A 1 1.55 -30.77 20.65
N SER A 2 0.89 -29.62 20.83
CA SER A 2 -0.58 -29.58 20.81
C SER A 2 -1.07 -29.93 19.42
N THR A 3 -1.97 -30.90 19.32
CA THR A 3 -2.58 -31.26 18.04
C THR A 3 -3.67 -30.25 17.68
N VAL A 4 -4.06 -30.19 16.41
CA VAL A 4 -5.16 -29.32 15.95
C VAL A 4 -6.46 -29.64 16.69
N VAL A 5 -6.68 -30.92 17.00
CA VAL A 5 -7.82 -31.39 17.81
C VAL A 5 -7.76 -30.84 19.24
N ASP A 6 -6.58 -30.83 19.88
CA ASP A 6 -6.44 -30.26 21.24
C ASP A 6 -6.76 -28.76 21.25
N GLN A 7 -6.35 -28.02 20.22
CA GLN A 7 -6.65 -26.59 20.09
C GLN A 7 -8.16 -26.33 19.92
N LEU A 8 -8.86 -27.19 19.18
CA LEU A 8 -10.31 -27.08 19.01
C LEU A 8 -11.05 -27.44 20.30
N VAL A 9 -10.56 -28.41 21.06
CA VAL A 9 -11.11 -28.75 22.39
C VAL A 9 -10.91 -27.59 23.37
N ASP A 10 -9.75 -26.93 23.36
CA ASP A 10 -9.49 -25.74 24.17
C ASP A 10 -10.39 -24.55 23.77
N MET A 11 -10.82 -24.47 22.50
CA MET A 11 -11.80 -23.49 22.01
C MET A 11 -13.26 -23.83 22.36
N GLY A 12 -13.50 -25.01 22.94
CA GLY A 12 -14.83 -25.44 23.39
C GLY A 12 -15.59 -26.35 22.42
N PHE A 13 -14.94 -26.87 21.36
CA PHE A 13 -15.54 -27.87 20.49
C PHE A 13 -15.47 -29.27 21.12
N GLU A 14 -16.51 -30.08 20.92
CA GLU A 14 -16.54 -31.45 21.43
C GLU A 14 -15.47 -32.31 20.74
N ARG A 15 -14.68 -33.04 21.54
CA ARG A 15 -13.50 -33.78 21.06
C ARG A 15 -13.83 -34.76 19.93
N ALA A 16 -14.93 -35.51 20.06
CA ALA A 16 -15.36 -36.46 19.04
C ALA A 16 -15.68 -35.77 17.70
N ARG A 17 -16.23 -34.55 17.75
CA ARG A 17 -16.53 -33.77 16.54
C ARG A 17 -15.28 -33.20 15.89
N ALA A 18 -14.35 -32.69 16.71
CA ALA A 18 -13.08 -32.18 16.24
C ALA A 18 -12.24 -33.27 15.56
N GLU A 19 -12.22 -34.50 16.10
CA GLU A 19 -11.56 -35.65 15.48
C GLU A 19 -12.21 -36.06 14.16
N TYR A 20 -13.54 -36.09 14.10
CA TYR A 20 -14.27 -36.41 12.87
C TYR A 20 -14.04 -35.37 11.76
N ALA A 21 -14.12 -34.07 12.11
CA ALA A 21 -13.83 -32.98 11.20
C ALA A 21 -12.38 -33.03 10.69
N TYR A 22 -11.44 -33.37 11.57
CA TYR A 22 -10.03 -33.52 11.22
C TYR A 22 -9.80 -34.66 10.22
N ALA A 23 -10.47 -35.80 10.41
CA ALA A 23 -10.44 -36.91 9.46
C ALA A 23 -11.09 -36.53 8.12
N GLN A 24 -12.24 -35.84 8.14
CA GLN A 24 -12.99 -35.47 6.94
C GLN A 24 -12.27 -34.43 6.08
N THR A 25 -11.53 -33.52 6.72
CA THR A 25 -10.70 -32.52 6.04
C THR A 25 -9.35 -33.06 5.57
N GLY A 26 -9.05 -34.35 5.81
CA GLY A 26 -7.83 -35.01 5.36
C GLY A 26 -6.59 -34.60 6.15
N ASN A 27 -6.72 -34.43 7.48
CA ASN A 27 -5.66 -33.96 8.37
C ASN A 27 -5.20 -32.51 8.05
N GLY A 28 -6.15 -31.65 7.71
CA GLY A 28 -5.94 -30.25 7.36
C GLY A 28 -5.49 -29.36 8.53
N GLY A 29 -5.16 -28.10 8.22
CA GLY A 29 -4.83 -27.10 9.25
C GLY A 29 -6.06 -26.70 10.10
N LEU A 30 -5.84 -26.10 11.27
CA LEU A 30 -6.90 -25.67 12.21
C LEU A 30 -8.05 -24.91 11.53
N GLU A 31 -7.73 -24.00 10.64
CA GLU A 31 -8.72 -23.16 9.93
C GLU A 31 -9.63 -23.98 9.00
N GLN A 32 -9.08 -25.01 8.34
CA GLN A 32 -9.86 -25.90 7.45
C GLN A 32 -10.81 -26.80 8.26
N VAL A 33 -10.35 -27.28 9.40
CA VAL A 33 -11.15 -28.11 10.31
C VAL A 33 -12.27 -27.28 10.95
N MET A 34 -11.97 -26.02 11.30
CA MET A 34 -12.95 -25.09 11.86
C MET A 34 -14.04 -24.72 10.85
N ASP A 35 -13.67 -24.40 9.61
CA ASP A 35 -14.62 -24.08 8.53
C ASP A 35 -15.56 -25.26 8.25
N TRP A 36 -15.02 -26.49 8.31
CA TRP A 36 -15.81 -27.70 8.22
C TRP A 36 -16.78 -27.86 9.40
N LEU A 37 -16.32 -27.63 10.64
CA LEU A 37 -17.14 -27.70 11.85
C LEU A 37 -18.29 -26.68 11.85
N ILE A 38 -18.05 -25.47 11.35
CA ILE A 38 -19.08 -24.42 11.22
C ILE A 38 -20.09 -24.79 10.14
N SER A 39 -19.61 -25.28 9.00
CA SER A 39 -20.48 -25.62 7.86
C SER A 39 -21.37 -26.85 8.13
N HIS A 40 -20.97 -27.71 9.06
CA HIS A 40 -21.71 -28.93 9.45
C HIS A 40 -22.22 -28.84 10.90
N GLU A 41 -22.44 -27.62 11.39
CA GLU A 41 -22.95 -27.37 12.74
C GLU A 41 -24.43 -27.80 12.85
N GLY A 42 -24.65 -29.06 13.22
CA GLY A 42 -25.99 -29.60 13.47
C GLY A 42 -26.18 -31.04 13.00
N GLU A 43 -25.25 -31.58 12.23
CA GLU A 43 -25.26 -32.99 11.85
C GLU A 43 -24.79 -33.85 13.04
N GLU A 44 -25.60 -34.84 13.42
CA GLU A 44 -25.23 -35.83 14.42
C GLU A 44 -24.09 -36.70 13.88
N ILE A 45 -23.03 -36.83 14.67
CA ILE A 45 -21.89 -37.67 14.32
C ILE A 45 -22.36 -39.13 14.30
N PRO A 46 -22.20 -39.89 13.21
CA PRO A 46 -22.47 -41.30 13.22
C PRO A 46 -21.51 -41.99 14.21
N ALA A 47 -22.05 -42.71 15.20
CA ALA A 47 -21.31 -43.34 16.29
C ALA A 47 -20.43 -44.55 15.87
N THR A 48 -20.02 -44.63 14.61
CA THR A 48 -19.23 -45.74 14.05
C THR A 48 -18.07 -45.19 13.23
N PRO A 49 -16.81 -45.59 13.50
CA PRO A 49 -15.68 -45.17 12.68
C PRO A 49 -15.83 -45.75 11.27
N PRO A 50 -15.80 -44.93 10.19
CA PRO A 50 -15.81 -45.46 8.85
C PRO A 50 -14.39 -45.88 8.47
N GLU A 51 -14.12 -47.18 8.49
CA GLU A 51 -13.09 -47.77 7.63
C GLU A 51 -13.53 -47.59 6.16
N ASP A 52 -12.59 -47.10 5.34
CA ASP A 52 -12.60 -47.11 3.88
C ASP A 52 -13.78 -46.45 3.14
N ALA A 53 -13.63 -45.17 2.77
CA ALA A 53 -14.33 -44.59 1.61
C ALA A 53 -13.46 -43.56 0.87
N LYS A 54 -12.83 -44.06 -0.20
CA LYS A 54 -12.15 -43.28 -1.25
C LYS A 54 -13.19 -42.45 -2.03
N PRO A 55 -12.92 -41.20 -2.46
CA PRO A 55 -13.92 -40.38 -3.16
C PRO A 55 -14.07 -40.85 -4.61
N GLY A 56 -15.19 -41.50 -4.90
CA GLY A 56 -15.63 -41.87 -6.24
C GLY A 56 -16.85 -41.04 -6.65
N ALA A 57 -16.69 -40.30 -7.75
CA ALA A 57 -17.71 -39.89 -8.72
C ALA A 57 -19.16 -39.73 -8.20
N THR A 58 -19.61 -38.48 -8.04
CA THR A 58 -21.04 -38.17 -8.01
C THR A 58 -21.62 -38.29 -9.43
N ASP A 59 -22.21 -39.46 -9.67
CA ASP A 59 -23.26 -39.69 -10.66
C ASP A 59 -24.47 -38.82 -10.27
N ASP A 60 -24.75 -37.80 -11.09
CA ASP A 60 -25.91 -36.91 -10.94
C ASP A 60 -27.16 -37.68 -11.37
N LYS A 61 -27.77 -38.35 -10.40
CA LYS A 61 -29.14 -38.87 -10.50
C LYS A 61 -30.02 -37.99 -9.63
N PRO A 62 -30.98 -37.26 -10.21
CA PRO A 62 -31.78 -36.30 -9.46
C PRO A 62 -32.66 -37.07 -8.48
N LYS A 63 -32.39 -36.86 -7.19
CA LYS A 63 -33.26 -37.24 -6.09
C LYS A 63 -34.40 -36.22 -6.09
N GLU A 64 -35.61 -36.70 -6.37
CA GLU A 64 -36.87 -36.02 -6.09
C GLU A 64 -36.80 -35.43 -4.68
N ALA A 65 -36.60 -34.12 -4.61
CA ALA A 65 -37.00 -33.32 -3.50
C ALA A 65 -38.51 -33.12 -3.65
N GLU A 66 -39.24 -33.61 -2.67
CA GLU A 66 -40.65 -33.35 -2.45
C GLU A 66 -40.87 -31.82 -2.44
N LEU A 67 -41.38 -31.29 -3.56
CA LEU A 67 -41.72 -29.89 -3.73
C LEU A 67 -43.00 -29.61 -2.93
N THR A 68 -42.87 -28.84 -1.85
CA THR A 68 -44.00 -28.12 -1.29
C THR A 68 -44.58 -27.19 -2.36
N GLU A 69 -45.87 -27.37 -2.62
CA GLU A 69 -46.69 -26.64 -3.58
C GLU A 69 -46.53 -25.11 -3.41
N SER A 70 -45.98 -24.44 -4.43
CA SER A 70 -46.35 -23.08 -4.90
C SER A 70 -45.16 -22.29 -5.51
N THR A 71 -44.42 -22.88 -6.45
CA THR A 71 -43.50 -22.11 -7.33
C THR A 71 -44.22 -21.71 -8.62
N PRO A 72 -44.48 -20.41 -8.87
CA PRO A 72 -45.15 -19.91 -10.06
C PRO A 72 -44.39 -20.21 -11.36
N GLY A 73 -45.12 -20.46 -12.45
CA GLY A 73 -44.53 -20.81 -13.76
C GLY A 73 -43.76 -19.66 -14.45
N SER A 74 -44.06 -18.41 -14.13
CA SER A 74 -43.29 -17.21 -14.50
C SER A 74 -43.70 -16.00 -13.65
N TYR A 75 -42.88 -14.95 -13.65
CA TYR A 75 -43.13 -13.70 -12.95
C TYR A 75 -43.20 -12.54 -13.94
N LYS A 76 -44.20 -11.67 -13.87
CA LYS A 76 -44.29 -10.43 -14.66
C LYS A 76 -44.03 -9.22 -13.78
N CYS A 77 -43.18 -8.30 -14.23
CA CYS A 77 -43.06 -6.98 -13.63
C CYS A 77 -44.21 -6.10 -14.12
N ASN A 78 -45.08 -5.63 -13.23
CA ASN A 78 -46.21 -4.78 -13.58
C ASN A 78 -45.80 -3.35 -13.99
N ASP A 79 -44.61 -2.90 -13.59
CA ASP A 79 -44.13 -1.55 -13.90
C ASP A 79 -43.58 -1.43 -15.33
N CYS A 80 -43.19 -2.55 -15.95
CA CYS A 80 -42.61 -2.56 -17.30
C CYS A 80 -43.08 -3.73 -18.17
N ASN A 81 -44.09 -4.48 -17.72
CA ASN A 81 -44.69 -5.66 -18.35
C ASN A 81 -43.68 -6.69 -18.87
N LYS A 82 -42.53 -6.84 -18.21
CA LYS A 82 -41.51 -7.83 -18.60
C LYS A 82 -41.74 -9.16 -17.88
N LEU A 83 -41.71 -10.25 -18.62
CA LEU A 83 -41.86 -11.61 -18.10
C LEU A 83 -40.49 -12.25 -17.81
N PHE A 84 -40.40 -12.93 -16.68
CA PHE A 84 -39.22 -13.62 -16.18
C PHE A 84 -39.51 -15.10 -15.99
N ARG A 85 -38.54 -15.92 -16.38
CA ARG A 85 -38.61 -17.39 -16.35
C ARG A 85 -38.54 -17.98 -14.95
N ASP A 86 -37.89 -17.27 -14.04
CA ASP A 86 -37.44 -17.71 -12.72
C ASP A 86 -37.33 -16.49 -11.79
N GLU A 87 -37.44 -16.73 -10.50
CA GLU A 87 -37.28 -15.78 -9.40
C GLU A 87 -35.92 -15.07 -9.48
N ASN A 88 -34.84 -15.77 -9.87
CA ASN A 88 -33.53 -15.13 -10.06
C ASN A 88 -33.54 -14.06 -11.15
N GLY A 89 -34.35 -14.25 -12.20
CA GLY A 89 -34.54 -13.25 -13.26
C GLY A 89 -35.32 -12.03 -12.77
N MET A 90 -36.32 -12.26 -11.92
CA MET A 90 -37.09 -11.22 -11.23
C MET A 90 -36.19 -10.40 -10.29
N MET A 91 -35.41 -11.06 -9.43
CA MET A 91 -34.48 -10.42 -8.50
C MET A 91 -33.42 -9.58 -9.22
N PHE A 92 -32.82 -10.11 -10.30
CA PHE A 92 -31.84 -9.34 -11.09
C PHE A 92 -32.46 -8.09 -11.73
N HIS A 93 -33.70 -8.21 -12.20
CA HIS A 93 -34.44 -7.07 -12.75
C HIS A 93 -34.77 -6.05 -11.66
N ALA A 94 -35.20 -6.49 -10.47
CA ALA A 94 -35.42 -5.61 -9.32
C ALA A 94 -34.15 -4.85 -8.94
N ALA A 95 -33.01 -5.54 -8.81
CA ALA A 95 -31.73 -4.92 -8.45
C ALA A 95 -31.21 -3.92 -9.50
N LYS A 96 -31.48 -4.17 -10.78
CA LYS A 96 -30.97 -3.33 -11.87
C LYS A 96 -31.90 -2.16 -12.22
N SER A 97 -33.21 -2.37 -12.13
CA SER A 97 -34.23 -1.40 -12.56
C SER A 97 -34.99 -0.74 -11.41
N GLY A 98 -34.88 -1.27 -10.19
CA GLY A 98 -35.62 -0.78 -9.03
C GLY A 98 -37.13 -1.07 -9.07
N HIS A 99 -37.59 -1.94 -9.96
CA HIS A 99 -39.00 -2.34 -10.00
C HIS A 99 -39.25 -3.46 -8.99
N GLU A 100 -40.27 -3.28 -8.14
CA GLU A 100 -40.59 -4.19 -7.03
C GLU A 100 -41.99 -4.82 -7.17
N ASN A 101 -42.81 -4.32 -8.11
CA ASN A 101 -44.18 -4.79 -8.30
C ASN A 101 -44.22 -5.95 -9.30
N PHE A 102 -44.04 -7.17 -8.79
CA PHE A 102 -44.14 -8.39 -9.59
C PHE A 102 -45.45 -9.13 -9.31
N SER A 103 -46.00 -9.75 -10.35
CA SER A 103 -47.13 -10.66 -10.21
C SER A 103 -46.84 -12.00 -10.89
N GLU A 104 -47.37 -13.05 -10.28
CA GLU A 104 -47.24 -14.41 -10.76
C GLU A 104 -48.06 -14.59 -12.03
N SER A 105 -47.44 -15.09 -13.09
CA SER A 105 -48.08 -15.34 -14.38
C SER A 105 -48.00 -16.83 -14.71
N THR A 106 -49.08 -17.38 -15.25
CA THR A 106 -49.15 -18.79 -15.69
C THR A 106 -48.54 -19.01 -17.08
N GLU A 107 -47.91 -17.98 -17.67
CA GLU A 107 -47.32 -18.07 -19.00
C GLU A 107 -45.98 -18.81 -18.92
N VAL A 108 -45.98 -20.06 -19.39
CA VAL A 108 -44.78 -20.87 -19.49
C VAL A 108 -43.93 -20.35 -20.65
N ILE A 109 -42.93 -19.52 -20.32
CA ILE A 109 -41.96 -19.03 -21.31
C ILE A 109 -41.22 -20.25 -21.90
N ALA A 110 -41.21 -20.35 -23.23
CA ALA A 110 -40.57 -21.45 -23.96
C ALA A 110 -39.15 -21.68 -23.44
N ALA A 111 -38.89 -22.90 -22.95
CA ALA A 111 -37.55 -23.31 -22.56
C ALA A 111 -36.62 -23.18 -23.77
N LEU A 112 -35.46 -22.53 -23.61
CA LEU A 112 -34.45 -22.52 -24.67
C LEU A 112 -34.20 -23.96 -25.14
N THR A 113 -34.13 -24.15 -26.45
CA THR A 113 -33.83 -25.47 -27.02
C THR A 113 -32.51 -25.99 -26.45
N PRO A 114 -32.35 -27.32 -26.30
CA PRO A 114 -31.13 -27.88 -25.73
C PRO A 114 -29.87 -27.39 -26.47
N GLU A 115 -29.96 -27.19 -27.78
CA GLU A 115 -28.88 -26.65 -28.62
C GLU A 115 -28.52 -25.19 -28.29
N GLN A 116 -29.52 -24.32 -28.10
CA GLN A 116 -29.26 -22.91 -27.77
C GLN A 116 -28.69 -22.73 -26.36
N ARG A 117 -29.09 -23.58 -25.41
CA ARG A 117 -28.47 -23.61 -24.07
C ARG A 117 -27.02 -24.06 -24.13
N ALA A 118 -26.72 -25.08 -24.94
CA ALA A 118 -25.35 -25.55 -25.14
C ALA A 118 -24.47 -24.46 -25.78
N GLN A 119 -24.97 -23.73 -26.78
CA GLN A 119 -24.26 -22.62 -27.41
C GLN A 119 -23.97 -21.48 -26.42
N LYS A 120 -24.97 -21.04 -25.65
CA LYS A 120 -24.76 -19.99 -24.62
C LYS A 120 -23.79 -20.44 -23.53
N ALA A 121 -23.84 -21.72 -23.13
CA ALA A 121 -22.89 -22.26 -22.18
C ALA A 121 -21.45 -22.30 -22.73
N ALA A 122 -21.28 -22.62 -24.02
CA ALA A 122 -19.99 -22.56 -24.70
C ALA A 122 -19.46 -21.12 -24.77
N GLU A 123 -20.29 -20.17 -25.20
CA GLU A 123 -19.94 -18.74 -25.27
C GLU A 123 -19.52 -18.18 -23.91
N LEU A 124 -20.26 -18.51 -22.83
CA LEU A 124 -19.91 -18.09 -21.48
C LEU A 124 -18.57 -18.68 -21.03
N ARG A 125 -18.30 -19.96 -21.33
CA ARG A 125 -17.01 -20.60 -21.01
C ARG A 125 -15.85 -19.95 -21.77
N ASP A 126 -16.04 -19.62 -23.04
CA ASP A 126 -15.02 -18.94 -23.84
C ASP A 126 -14.77 -17.51 -23.34
N LYS A 127 -15.82 -16.79 -22.95
CA LYS A 127 -15.70 -15.46 -22.35
C LYS A 127 -14.97 -15.49 -21.01
N ILE A 128 -15.24 -16.49 -20.16
CA ILE A 128 -14.51 -16.69 -18.90
C ILE A 128 -13.04 -17.01 -19.18
N ARG A 129 -12.75 -17.87 -20.16
CA ARG A 129 -11.37 -18.20 -20.55
C ARG A 129 -10.63 -16.97 -21.07
N ALA A 130 -11.25 -16.19 -21.96
CA ALA A 130 -10.69 -14.96 -22.49
C ALA A 130 -10.44 -13.91 -21.39
N ALA A 131 -11.39 -13.74 -20.46
CA ALA A 131 -11.23 -12.82 -19.34
C ALA A 131 -10.09 -13.24 -18.39
N ARG A 132 -9.94 -14.55 -18.11
CA ARG A 132 -8.82 -15.07 -17.32
C ARG A 132 -7.48 -14.86 -18.04
N ALA A 133 -7.40 -15.15 -19.33
CA ALA A 133 -6.19 -14.96 -20.12
C ALA A 133 -5.78 -13.48 -20.18
N LEU A 134 -6.73 -12.56 -20.35
CA LEU A 134 -6.45 -11.12 -20.34
C LEU A 134 -5.96 -10.65 -18.96
N LYS A 135 -6.56 -11.13 -17.88
CA LYS A 135 -6.12 -10.80 -16.51
C LYS A 135 -4.71 -11.35 -16.24
N GLU A 136 -4.38 -12.54 -16.71
CA GLU A 136 -3.04 -13.13 -16.61
C GLU A 136 -2.00 -12.33 -17.42
N GLU A 137 -2.34 -11.90 -18.64
CA GLU A 137 -1.47 -11.06 -19.46
C GLU A 137 -1.20 -9.70 -18.80
N GLN A 138 -2.24 -9.08 -18.23
CA GLN A 138 -2.11 -7.83 -17.48
C GLN A 138 -1.23 -8.01 -16.24
N ALA A 139 -1.47 -9.05 -15.44
CA ALA A 139 -0.64 -9.35 -14.27
C ALA A 139 0.83 -9.57 -14.65
N ARG A 140 1.10 -10.30 -15.75
CA ARG A 140 2.45 -10.50 -16.28
C ARG A 140 3.11 -9.19 -16.71
N LYS A 141 2.37 -8.29 -17.37
CA LYS A 141 2.88 -6.97 -17.76
C LYS A 141 3.20 -6.10 -16.55
N GLU A 142 2.31 -6.08 -15.57
CA GLU A 142 2.50 -5.32 -14.32
C GLU A 142 3.68 -5.85 -13.51
N GLU A 143 3.90 -7.16 -13.49
CA GLU A 143 5.07 -7.76 -12.83
C GLU A 143 6.38 -7.36 -13.53
N ILE A 144 6.42 -7.43 -14.87
CA ILE A 144 7.57 -6.97 -15.67
C ILE A 144 7.82 -5.47 -15.42
N GLU A 145 6.78 -4.64 -15.38
CA GLU A 145 6.92 -3.22 -15.12
C GLU A 145 7.36 -2.92 -13.68
N LYS A 146 6.85 -3.66 -12.69
CA LYS A 146 7.27 -3.54 -11.29
C LYS A 146 8.74 -3.89 -11.11
N GLU A 147 9.21 -4.97 -11.74
CA GLU A 147 10.63 -5.34 -11.74
C GLU A 147 11.47 -4.29 -12.48
N ARG A 148 11.00 -3.77 -13.61
CA ARG A 148 11.65 -2.67 -14.35
C ARG A 148 11.79 -1.43 -13.47
N ARG A 149 10.70 -1.03 -12.79
CA ARG A 149 10.66 0.12 -11.89
C ARG A 149 11.64 -0.05 -10.73
N ARG A 150 11.70 -1.23 -10.11
CA ARG A 150 12.66 -1.53 -9.02
C ARG A 150 14.12 -1.43 -9.47
N ARG A 151 14.43 -1.74 -10.74
CA ARG A 151 15.77 -1.54 -11.33
C ARG A 151 16.03 -0.07 -11.65
N GLU A 152 15.06 0.61 -12.26
CA GLU A 152 15.13 2.04 -12.59
C GLU A 152 15.29 2.90 -11.33
N GLU A 153 14.55 2.61 -10.26
CA GLU A 153 14.67 3.28 -8.96
C GLU A 153 16.06 3.06 -8.35
N GLY A 154 16.58 1.83 -8.40
CA GLY A 154 17.96 1.55 -7.98
C GLY A 154 19.00 2.34 -8.78
N LYS A 155 18.84 2.40 -10.11
CA LYS A 155 19.71 3.18 -10.99
C LYS A 155 19.59 4.68 -10.71
N LYS A 156 18.37 5.19 -10.54
CA LYS A 156 18.08 6.60 -10.25
C LYS A 156 18.67 7.03 -8.91
N MET A 157 18.65 6.15 -7.90
CA MET A 157 19.31 6.41 -6.61
C MET A 157 20.83 6.57 -6.77
N LEU A 158 21.47 5.71 -7.56
CA LEU A 158 22.90 5.80 -7.86
C LEU A 158 23.24 7.07 -8.65
N GLU A 159 22.49 7.35 -9.72
CA GLU A 159 22.67 8.55 -10.55
C GLU A 159 22.46 9.83 -9.72
N THR A 160 21.49 9.85 -8.81
CA THR A 160 21.25 11.00 -7.92
C THR A 160 22.44 11.22 -6.98
N ARG A 161 23.01 10.14 -6.42
CA ARG A 161 24.18 10.23 -5.55
C ARG A 161 25.43 10.68 -6.31
N GLU A 162 25.61 10.24 -7.55
CA GLU A 162 26.70 10.70 -8.42
C GLU A 162 26.54 12.18 -8.79
N LYS A 163 25.33 12.61 -9.16
CA LYS A 163 25.04 14.02 -9.43
C LYS A 163 25.28 14.92 -8.21
N GLN A 164 24.93 14.46 -7.01
CA GLN A 164 25.23 15.20 -5.77
C GLN A 164 26.74 15.40 -5.60
N LYS A 165 27.54 14.34 -5.76
CA LYS A 165 29.01 14.41 -5.69
C LYS A 165 29.60 15.31 -6.78
N GLU A 166 29.06 15.25 -8.00
CA GLU A 166 29.50 16.10 -9.10
C GLU A 166 29.19 17.58 -8.83
N MET A 167 27.99 17.89 -8.31
CA MET A 167 27.63 19.25 -7.92
C MET A 167 28.50 19.77 -6.78
N GLU A 168 28.80 18.96 -5.77
CA GLU A 168 29.72 19.32 -4.69
C GLU A 168 31.14 19.59 -5.22
N LEU A 169 31.67 18.71 -6.06
CA LEU A 169 32.99 18.88 -6.66
C LEU A 169 33.06 20.13 -7.56
N ARG A 170 31.98 20.38 -8.32
CA ARG A 170 31.85 21.58 -9.15
C ARG A 170 31.79 22.84 -8.31
N ALA A 171 31.05 22.85 -7.20
CA ALA A 171 30.98 23.97 -6.28
C ALA A 171 32.36 24.29 -5.68
N ILE A 172 33.10 23.26 -5.24
CA ILE A 172 34.47 23.43 -4.72
C ILE A 172 35.40 24.02 -5.79
N ALA A 173 35.30 23.55 -7.04
CA ALA A 173 36.11 24.07 -8.14
C ALA A 173 35.78 25.54 -8.46
N GLU A 174 34.49 25.91 -8.43
CA GLU A 174 34.03 27.28 -8.64
C GLU A 174 34.46 28.21 -7.50
N GLU A 175 34.33 27.78 -6.25
CA GLU A 175 34.80 28.52 -5.09
C GLU A 175 36.30 28.77 -5.15
N ARG A 176 37.09 27.75 -5.51
CA ARG A 176 38.54 27.93 -5.70
C ARG A 176 38.87 28.93 -6.82
N ARG A 177 38.10 28.91 -7.91
CA ARG A 177 38.27 29.87 -9.01
C ARG A 177 37.92 31.28 -8.56
N ARG A 178 36.82 31.43 -7.82
CA ARG A 178 36.36 32.71 -7.28
C ARG A 178 37.34 33.26 -6.26
N ALA A 179 37.80 32.45 -5.31
CA ALA A 179 38.82 32.84 -4.33
C ALA A 179 40.11 33.30 -5.01
N LYS A 180 40.57 32.60 -6.06
CA LYS A 180 41.73 33.03 -6.86
C LYS A 180 41.51 34.37 -7.56
N GLN A 181 40.30 34.61 -8.07
CA GLN A 181 39.94 35.89 -8.71
C GLN A 181 39.85 37.03 -7.70
N GLU A 182 39.25 36.79 -6.53
CA GLU A 182 39.15 37.77 -5.45
C GLU A 182 40.52 38.10 -4.86
N GLU A 183 41.41 37.10 -4.69
CA GLU A 183 42.79 37.32 -4.26
C GLU A 183 43.58 38.12 -5.31
N ALA A 184 43.43 37.79 -6.60
CA ALA A 184 44.07 38.54 -7.68
C ALA A 184 43.58 39.99 -7.72
N ALA A 185 42.26 40.22 -7.58
CA ALA A 185 41.68 41.56 -7.52
C ALA A 185 42.15 42.32 -6.27
N ALA A 186 42.24 41.67 -5.11
CA ALA A 186 42.76 42.27 -3.88
C ALA A 186 44.24 42.69 -4.04
N ARG A 187 45.07 41.83 -4.63
CA ARG A 187 46.46 42.15 -4.97
C ARG A 187 46.54 43.35 -5.93
N GLN A 188 45.68 43.41 -6.94
CA GLN A 188 45.60 44.55 -7.85
C GLN A 188 45.23 45.85 -7.13
N ARG A 189 44.24 45.83 -6.23
CA ARG A 189 43.86 47.02 -5.43
C ARG A 189 45.02 47.52 -4.56
N VAL A 190 45.77 46.62 -3.92
CA VAL A 190 46.94 47.02 -3.12
C VAL A 190 48.03 47.62 -4.00
N LEU A 191 48.29 47.03 -5.17
CA LEU A 191 49.27 47.56 -6.12
C LEU A 191 48.87 48.96 -6.62
N GLU A 192 47.59 49.18 -6.92
CA GLU A 192 47.06 50.49 -7.31
C GLU A 192 47.20 51.51 -6.17
N GLN A 193 46.89 51.11 -4.93
CA GLN A 193 47.04 51.98 -3.76
C GLN A 193 48.51 52.38 -3.53
N ILE A 194 49.46 51.44 -3.67
CA ILE A 194 50.90 51.72 -3.59
C ILE A 194 51.33 52.66 -4.73
N LYS A 195 50.81 52.47 -5.94
CA LYS A 195 51.11 53.33 -7.09
C LYS A 195 50.66 54.77 -6.83
N LEU A 196 49.42 54.94 -6.38
CA LEU A 196 48.86 56.25 -6.02
C LEU A 196 49.65 56.92 -4.90
N ASP A 197 50.02 56.18 -3.84
CA ASP A 197 50.84 56.74 -2.75
C ASP A 197 52.24 57.13 -3.23
N ARG A 198 52.86 56.33 -4.10
CA ARG A 198 54.18 56.63 -4.69
C ARG A 198 54.12 57.87 -5.57
N GLU A 199 53.08 58.02 -6.38
CA GLU A 199 52.84 59.20 -7.21
C GLU A 199 52.57 60.44 -6.34
N ALA A 200 51.76 60.32 -5.29
CA ALA A 200 51.48 61.40 -4.35
C ALA A 200 52.74 61.87 -3.60
N ARG A 201 53.60 60.94 -3.16
CA ARG A 201 54.90 61.30 -2.56
C ARG A 201 55.83 61.95 -3.56
N ARG A 202 55.88 61.47 -4.81
CA ARG A 202 56.67 62.10 -5.88
C ARG A 202 56.18 63.54 -6.14
N ALA A 203 54.87 63.77 -6.18
CA ALA A 203 54.28 65.09 -6.37
C ALA A 203 54.57 66.04 -5.19
N LYS A 204 54.47 65.55 -3.95
CA LYS A 204 54.85 66.32 -2.75
C LYS A 204 56.35 66.65 -2.73
N ALA A 205 57.21 65.71 -3.12
CA ALA A 205 58.66 65.93 -3.20
C ALA A 205 59.06 66.91 -4.32
N SER A 206 58.24 67.10 -5.35
CA SER A 206 58.44 68.12 -6.40
C SER A 206 57.98 69.54 -6.03
N GLY A 207 57.53 69.79 -4.78
CA GLY A 207 57.49 71.14 -4.20
C GLY A 207 56.22 71.98 -4.41
N LEU A 208 55.05 71.50 -3.95
CA LEU A 208 53.92 72.39 -3.61
C LEU A 208 53.45 72.11 -2.16
N PRO A 209 53.21 73.14 -1.34
CA PRO A 209 52.86 72.97 0.08
C PRO A 209 51.38 72.59 0.27
N PRO A 210 51.05 71.58 1.10
CA PRO A 210 49.72 71.39 1.64
C PRO A 210 49.49 72.27 2.89
N PRO A 211 48.29 72.85 3.09
CA PRO A 211 47.95 73.60 4.29
C PRO A 211 47.84 72.71 5.54
N GLU A 212 48.08 73.33 6.70
CA GLU A 212 48.09 72.77 8.05
C GLU A 212 46.80 72.06 8.48
N ALA A 213 47.03 71.02 9.31
CA ALA A 213 46.28 70.57 10.49
C ALA A 213 44.75 70.36 10.43
N SER A 214 44.34 69.15 10.83
CA SER A 214 43.58 68.93 12.08
C SER A 214 43.53 67.44 12.42
N ALA A 215 44.08 67.09 13.59
CA ALA A 215 43.88 65.78 14.21
C ALA A 215 42.41 65.62 14.64
N PRO A 216 41.92 64.38 14.72
CA PRO A 216 41.28 63.97 15.97
C PRO A 216 41.74 62.59 16.48
N THR A 217 42.08 62.59 17.76
CA THR A 217 41.73 61.62 18.81
C THR A 217 41.53 60.13 18.48
N GLN A 218 42.37 59.34 19.16
CA GLN A 218 42.11 58.03 19.78
C GLN A 218 40.67 57.50 19.63
N THR A 219 40.54 56.34 18.98
CA THR A 219 39.37 55.47 19.12
C THR A 219 39.81 54.25 19.93
N SER A 220 39.17 54.11 21.09
CA SER A 220 39.25 52.95 21.97
C SER A 220 38.86 51.67 21.24
N ALA A 221 39.50 50.57 21.64
CA ALA A 221 39.14 49.21 21.22
C ALA A 221 37.65 48.95 21.47
N PRO A 222 36.92 48.33 20.52
CA PRO A 222 35.56 47.89 20.81
C PRO A 222 35.64 46.69 21.76
N ALA A 223 35.14 46.91 22.97
CA ALA A 223 34.74 45.84 23.86
C ALA A 223 33.81 44.87 23.12
N ALA A 224 34.05 43.58 23.32
CA ALA A 224 33.23 42.50 22.80
C ALA A 224 31.77 42.70 23.26
N GLN A 225 30.89 43.01 22.31
CA GLN A 225 29.46 42.90 22.51
C GLN A 225 29.10 41.41 22.46
N SER A 226 28.80 40.83 23.61
CA SER A 226 28.11 39.54 23.69
C SER A 226 26.64 39.76 23.29
N SER A 227 26.32 39.49 22.03
CA SER A 227 24.92 39.31 21.63
C SER A 227 24.32 38.12 22.38
N PRO A 228 23.08 38.20 22.91
CA PRO A 228 22.45 37.06 23.55
C PRO A 228 22.19 35.97 22.51
N ALA A 229 22.57 34.73 22.85
CA ALA A 229 22.34 33.56 22.02
C ALA A 229 20.84 33.42 21.65
N PRO A 230 20.51 32.91 20.44
CA PRO A 230 19.12 32.63 20.06
C PRO A 230 18.54 31.61 21.04
N LYS A 231 17.43 31.94 21.69
CA LYS A 231 16.68 31.01 22.52
C LYS A 231 16.10 29.94 21.59
N THR A 232 16.67 28.74 21.62
CA THR A 232 16.08 27.57 20.98
C THR A 232 14.80 27.21 21.72
N GLU A 233 13.66 27.44 21.08
CA GLU A 233 12.35 27.04 21.59
C GLU A 233 12.20 25.53 21.36
N TYR A 234 12.47 24.72 22.38
CA TYR A 234 12.26 23.27 22.34
C TYR A 234 10.78 22.96 22.58
N LYS A 235 10.02 22.75 21.50
CA LYS A 235 8.59 22.36 21.57
C LYS A 235 8.37 20.88 21.83
N GLU A 236 9.42 20.06 21.81
CA GLU A 236 9.32 18.63 22.10
C GLU A 236 10.51 18.19 22.96
N ALA A 237 10.21 17.75 24.18
CA ALA A 237 11.16 17.08 25.07
C ALA A 237 10.68 15.64 25.28
N MET A 238 11.47 14.67 24.84
CA MET A 238 11.16 13.24 25.03
C MET A 238 11.54 12.84 26.46
N ILE A 239 10.55 12.59 27.31
CA ILE A 239 10.76 12.13 28.69
C ILE A 239 10.90 10.61 28.69
N GLN A 240 12.05 10.09 29.11
CA GLN A 240 12.19 8.67 29.44
C GLN A 240 11.63 8.40 30.84
N VAL A 241 10.43 7.82 30.90
CA VAL A 241 9.83 7.34 32.15
C VAL A 241 10.45 5.98 32.48
N VAL A 242 11.33 5.95 33.48
CA VAL A 242 11.82 4.68 34.05
C VAL A 242 10.88 4.28 35.18
N HIS A 243 10.01 3.29 34.94
CA HIS A 243 9.17 2.71 35.99
C HIS A 243 10.05 1.99 37.02
N LYS A 244 10.17 2.59 38.22
CA LYS A 244 10.82 1.98 39.37
C LYS A 244 9.87 0.95 39.98
N THR A 245 10.01 -0.31 39.58
CA THR A 245 9.31 -1.43 40.23
C THR A 245 9.84 -1.58 41.66
N HIS A 246 9.02 -1.18 42.63
CA HIS A 246 9.23 -1.48 44.05
C HIS A 246 8.91 -2.97 44.25
N LEU A 247 9.92 -3.83 44.15
CA LEU A 247 9.84 -5.19 44.68
C LEU A 247 9.91 -5.10 46.21
N CYS A 248 8.74 -5.13 46.85
CA CYS A 248 8.61 -5.41 48.28
C CYS A 248 9.08 -6.85 48.52
N PHE A 249 10.27 -7.00 49.09
CA PHE A 249 10.71 -8.24 49.73
C PHE A 249 9.92 -8.39 51.04
N HIS A 250 8.99 -9.36 51.06
CA HIS A 250 8.34 -9.81 52.28
C HIS A 250 9.36 -10.63 53.10
N PHE A 251 9.45 -10.28 54.39
CA PHE A 251 10.15 -11.03 55.44
C PHE A 251 9.38 -12.31 55.79
#